data_AF-A0A3A5VXK9-F1
#
_entry.id   AF-A0A3A5VXK9-F1
#
_cell.length_a   1.000
_cell.length_b   1.000
_cell.length_c   1.000
_cell.angle_alpha   90.00
_cell.angle_beta   90.00
_cell.angle_gamma   90.00
#
_symmetry.space_group_name_H-M   'P 1'
#
loop_
_entity.id
_entity.type
_entity.pdbx_description
1 polymer ?
#
loop_
_entity_poly.entity_id
_entity_poly.type
_entity_poly.pdbx_seq_one_letter_code
_entity_poly.pdbx_strand_id
1 'polypeptide(L)'
;MEENISNAIKEAIENAPERKFVESMDIQFTIKDVDLKNPTNRIKEEVRLPSGRGRDVRIAMFAAGEAATRAREAGIHVITPP
;
A
#
# COMPACT_ATOMS: atom_id res chain seq x y z
N MET A 1 2.49 -3.53 -23.56
CA MET A 1 1.98 -2.70 -22.45
C MET A 1 2.97 -2.70 -21.29
N GLU A 2 3.47 -3.87 -20.87
CA GLU A 2 4.54 -3.99 -19.86
C GLU A 2 5.81 -3.20 -20.21
N GLU A 3 6.29 -3.28 -21.45
CA GLU A 3 7.49 -2.53 -21.90
C GLU A 3 7.30 -1.01 -21.78
N ASN A 4 6.14 -0.49 -22.17
CA ASN A 4 5.83 0.94 -22.07
C ASN A 4 5.80 1.42 -20.61
N ILE A 5 5.25 0.60 -19.71
CA ILE A 5 5.21 0.90 -18.27
C ILE A 5 6.62 0.87 -17.68
N SER A 6 7.44 -0.13 -18.04
CA SER A 6 8.82 -0.24 -17.56
C SER A 6 9.67 0.97 -17.99
N ASN A 7 9.52 1.41 -19.24
CA ASN A 7 10.22 2.58 -19.75
C ASN A 7 9.77 3.87 -19.04
N ALA A 8 8.46 4.05 -18.86
CA ALA A 8 7.92 5.21 -18.14
C ALA A 8 8.39 5.27 -16.67
N ILE A 9 8.50 4.12 -16.00
CA ILE A 9 9.01 4.06 -14.61
C ILE A 9 10.48 4.47 -14.57
N LYS A 10 11.32 4.01 -15.52
CA LYS A 10 12.73 4.40 -15.58
C LYS A 10 12.90 5.89 -15.81
N GLU A 11 12.16 6.43 -16.77
CA GLU A 11 12.18 7.86 -17.09
C GLU A 11 11.72 8.71 -15.89
N ALA A 12 10.71 8.25 -15.14
CA ALA A 12 10.26 8.94 -13.92
C ALA A 12 11.33 8.95 -12.82
N ILE A 13 12.10 7.87 -12.66
CA ILE A 13 13.19 7.78 -11.69
C ILE A 13 14.37 8.66 -12.11
N GLU A 14 14.73 8.67 -13.40
CA GLU A 14 15.85 9.46 -13.92
C GLU A 14 15.58 10.96 -13.87
N ASN A 15 14.34 11.38 -14.09
CA ASN A 15 13.93 12.78 -14.02
C ASN A 15 13.71 13.29 -12.58
N ALA A 16 13.69 12.40 -11.59
CA ALA A 16 13.46 12.78 -10.20
C ALA A 16 14.72 13.49 -9.62
N PRO A 17 14.57 14.67 -8.98
CA PRO A 17 15.69 15.34 -8.36
C PRO A 17 16.17 14.57 -7.12
N GLU A 18 17.47 14.56 -6.87
CA GLU A 18 18.03 13.83 -5.73
C GLU A 18 17.51 14.38 -4.38
N ARG A 19 16.98 13.50 -3.54
CA ARG A 19 16.51 13.80 -2.19
C ARG A 19 17.29 13.00 -1.15
N LYS A 20 17.39 13.53 0.07
CA LYS A 20 18.10 12.88 1.20
C LYS A 20 17.24 11.83 1.92
N PHE A 21 16.17 11.33 1.30
CA PHE A 21 15.28 10.33 1.89
C PHE A 21 14.78 9.37 0.80
N VAL A 22 14.36 8.17 1.21
CA VAL A 22 13.81 7.17 0.28
C VAL A 22 12.43 7.61 -0.18
N GLU A 23 12.27 7.90 -1.47
CA GLU A 23 11.00 8.33 -2.05
C GLU A 23 10.01 7.16 -2.23
N SER A 24 8.74 7.48 -2.36
CA SER A 24 7.68 6.50 -2.65
C SER A 24 7.16 6.76 -4.06
N MET A 25 6.85 5.69 -4.80
CA MET A 25 6.22 5.79 -6.11
C MET A 25 4.72 5.62 -5.97
N ASP A 26 3.98 6.53 -6.59
CA ASP A 26 2.52 6.48 -6.68
C ASP A 26 2.09 6.24 -8.13
N ILE A 27 1.01 5.48 -8.31
CA ILE A 27 0.40 5.23 -9.63
C ILE A 27 -0.97 5.88 -9.63
N GLN A 28 -1.21 6.75 -10.62
CA GLN A 28 -2.50 7.38 -10.84
C GLN A 28 -3.03 7.00 -12.23
N PHE A 29 -4.27 6.53 -12.28
CA PHE A 29 -4.96 6.23 -13.52
C PHE A 29 -6.37 6.83 -13.46
N THR A 30 -6.82 7.33 -14.61
CA THR A 30 -8.18 7.85 -14.78
C THR A 30 -9.00 6.79 -15.48
N ILE A 31 -10.14 6.42 -14.89
CA ILE A 31 -11.07 5.48 -15.50
C ILE A 31 -12.17 6.29 -16.19
N LYS A 32 -12.38 6.04 -17.48
CA LYS A 32 -13.50 6.60 -18.22
C LYS A 32 -14.72 5.68 -18.08
N ASP A 33 -15.91 6.26 -18.09
CA ASP A 33 -17.20 5.55 -18.09
C ASP A 33 -17.58 4.82 -16.78
N VAL A 34 -17.00 5.21 -15.65
CA VAL A 34 -17.41 4.73 -14.31
C VAL A 34 -18.35 5.74 -13.65
N ASP A 35 -19.62 5.38 -13.52
CA ASP A 35 -20.57 6.18 -12.73
C ASP A 35 -20.40 5.91 -11.23
N LEU A 36 -19.72 6.84 -10.55
CA LEU A 36 -19.46 6.80 -9.10
C LEU A 36 -20.71 7.06 -8.24
N LYS A 37 -21.85 7.46 -8.85
CA LYS A 37 -23.14 7.56 -8.14
C LYS A 37 -23.67 6.18 -7.77
N ASN A 38 -23.38 5.16 -8.58
CA ASN A 38 -23.70 3.78 -8.22
C ASN A 38 -22.61 3.23 -7.29
N PRO A 39 -22.94 2.86 -6.04
CA PRO A 39 -21.95 2.34 -5.08
C PRO A 39 -21.22 1.09 -5.57
N THR A 40 -21.85 0.26 -6.41
CA THR A 40 -21.26 -0.98 -6.95
C THR A 40 -20.09 -0.71 -7.88
N ASN A 41 -20.03 0.47 -8.50
CA ASN A 41 -18.96 0.87 -9.41
C ASN A 41 -17.73 1.42 -8.67
N ARG A 42 -17.79 1.54 -7.34
CA ARG A 42 -16.64 1.99 -6.54
C ARG A 42 -15.66 0.84 -6.38
N ILE A 43 -14.44 1.03 -6.86
CA ILE A 43 -13.37 0.06 -6.72
C ILE A 43 -12.77 0.20 -5.32
N LYS A 44 -12.96 -0.83 -4.49
CA LYS A 44 -12.32 -0.95 -3.18
C LYS A 44 -11.67 -2.32 -3.08
N GLU A 45 -10.51 -2.45 -3.72
CA GLU A 45 -9.75 -3.69 -3.78
C GLU A 45 -8.49 -3.62 -2.93
N GLU A 46 -8.17 -4.72 -2.26
CA GLU A 46 -6.93 -4.89 -1.53
C GLU A 46 -5.98 -5.81 -2.31
N VAL A 47 -4.95 -5.22 -2.91
CA VAL A 47 -3.95 -5.97 -3.70
C VAL A 47 -2.67 -6.10 -2.91
N ARG A 48 -2.17 -7.33 -2.78
CA ARG A 48 -0.84 -7.58 -2.19
C ARG A 48 0.24 -7.30 -3.22
N LEU A 49 1.15 -6.39 -2.90
CA LEU A 49 2.30 -6.09 -3.75
C LEU A 49 3.33 -7.23 -3.65
N PRO A 50 3.86 -7.74 -4.77
CA PRO A 50 4.78 -8.88 -4.77
C PRO A 50 6.11 -8.59 -4.05
N SER A 51 6.59 -7.35 -4.09
CA SER A 51 7.83 -6.92 -3.44
C SER A 51 7.59 -6.02 -2.21
N GLY A 52 6.34 -5.93 -1.73
CA GLY A 52 5.98 -5.04 -0.63
C GLY A 52 6.02 -3.55 -0.99
N ARG A 53 5.94 -2.68 0.03
CA ARG A 53 5.88 -1.21 -0.12
C ARG A 53 7.24 -0.51 0.04
N GLY A 54 8.32 -1.28 0.23
CA GLY A 54 9.66 -0.75 0.49
C GLY A 54 9.85 -0.06 1.86
N ARG A 55 8.82 -0.01 2.71
CA ARG A 55 8.88 0.51 4.08
C ARG A 55 8.13 -0.43 5.02
N ASP A 56 8.56 -0.47 6.28
CA ASP A 56 7.90 -1.25 7.32
C ASP A 56 6.50 -0.69 7.59
N VAL A 57 5.49 -1.53 7.35
CA VAL A 57 4.09 -1.18 7.63
C VAL A 57 3.87 -1.33 9.13
N ARG A 58 3.57 -0.21 9.79
CA ARG A 58 3.21 -0.21 11.22
C ARG A 58 1.77 -0.67 11.37
N ILE A 59 1.58 -1.86 11.93
CA ILE A 59 0.26 -2.46 12.16
C ILE A 59 -0.01 -2.50 13.66
N ALA A 60 -1.22 -2.10 14.04
CA ALA A 60 -1.74 -2.27 15.40
C ALA A 60 -2.96 -3.20 15.38
N MET A 61 -3.09 -4.04 16.40
CA MET A 61 -4.21 -4.97 16.56
C MET A 61 -4.83 -4.79 17.94
N PHE A 62 -6.16 -4.68 17.99
CA PHE A 62 -6.91 -4.79 19.24
C PHE A 62 -7.12 -6.27 19.55
N ALA A 63 -6.47 -6.78 20.59
CA ALA A 63 -6.54 -8.20 20.94
C ALA A 63 -6.37 -8.41 22.46
N ALA A 64 -6.99 -9.47 22.98
CA ALA A 64 -6.88 -9.92 24.36
C ALA A 64 -6.55 -11.43 24.40
N GLY A 65 -6.06 -11.91 25.55
CA GLY A 65 -5.75 -13.33 25.76
C GLY A 65 -4.73 -13.89 24.77
N GLU A 66 -5.00 -15.07 24.21
CA GLU A 66 -4.11 -15.78 23.28
C GLU A 66 -3.86 -15.02 21.96
N ALA A 67 -4.83 -14.24 21.50
CA ALA A 67 -4.67 -13.41 20.29
C ALA A 67 -3.66 -12.28 20.52
N ALA A 68 -3.62 -11.72 21.73
CA ALA A 68 -2.62 -10.71 22.11
C ALA A 68 -1.21 -11.30 22.16
N THR A 69 -1.05 -12.52 22.67
CA THR A 69 0.25 -13.21 22.71
C THR A 69 0.80 -13.45 21.30
N ARG A 70 -0.02 -14.04 20.41
CA ARG A 70 0.37 -14.27 19.01
C ARG A 70 0.69 -12.98 18.26
N ALA A 71 -0.04 -11.91 18.51
CA ALA A 71 0.22 -10.62 17.86
C ALA A 71 1.52 -9.98 18.36
N ARG A 72 1.84 -10.08 19.66
CA ARG A 72 3.14 -9.63 20.20
C ARG A 72 4.31 -10.43 19.63
N GLU A 73 4.16 -11.75 19.52
CA GLU A 73 5.17 -12.62 18.90
C GLU A 73 5.42 -12.29 17.42
N ALA A 74 4.36 -11.91 16.69
CA ALA A 74 4.44 -11.46 15.31
C ALA A 74 4.98 -10.01 15.14
N GLY A 75 5.38 -9.34 16.23
CA GLY A 75 5.90 -7.96 16.19
C GLY A 75 4.83 -6.89 15.92
N ILE A 76 3.54 -7.22 16.10
CA ILE A 76 2.42 -6.30 15.91
C ILE A 76 2.18 -5.51 17.21
N HIS A 77 1.87 -4.23 17.08
CA HIS A 77 1.54 -3.40 18.24
C HIS A 77 0.15 -3.78 18.80
N VAL A 78 0.10 -4.33 20.01
CA VAL A 78 -1.16 -4.80 20.61
C VAL A 78 -1.76 -3.74 21.52
N ILE A 79 -3.02 -3.40 21.27
CA ILE A 79 -3.82 -2.52 22.12
C ILE A 79 -4.85 -3.39 22.84
N THR A 80 -4.76 -3.46 24.17
CA THR A 80 -5.72 -4.22 24.97
C THR A 80 -7.00 -3.38 25.12
N PRO A 81 -8.18 -3.86 24.68
CA PRO A 81 -9.44 -3.19 24.99
C PRO A 81 -9.72 -3.22 26.50
N PRO A 82 -10.48 -2.24 27.03
CA PRO A 82 -10.83 -2.17 28.45
C PRO A 82 -11.69 -3.35 28.92
#